data_AF-A0AAU9JMH5-F1
#
_entry.id   AF-A0AAU9JMH5-F1
#
_cell.length_a   1.000
_cell.length_b   1.000
_cell.length_c   1.000
_cell.angle_alpha   90.00
_cell.angle_beta   90.00
_cell.angle_gamma   90.00
#
_symmetry.space_group_name_H-M   'P 1'
#
loop_
_entity.id
_entity.type
_entity.pdbx_description
1 polymer ?
#
loop_
_entity_poly.entity_id
_entity_poly.type
_entity_poly.pdbx_seq_one_letter_code
_entity_poly.pdbx_strand_id
1 'polypeptide(L)'
;MGGKGKGKGKKGKKKKSKKQKDPREALPEEIKAMDISTLQREIEIWRQKVLDTKILRNKFQNEKDLIKQFYEVTKKNTEDITASIKNKDSEMERLEDDHRVEVKVYMQKIHHLEYDHQNALKKLEDDTKSNQKDEVNYHFKTENQMKLAKIELKKELNEQELAYVNRVGKEMETYKSNLDFLKRSYDQELARIEETYNTKFQTLKENLELRLKVEIHEVEERKNKHRNTLMMKHEKAFRTIKDYYNDITRGNLEKIRDLKDEKAQLERNQIENKQLIEELRKKNAELKKPLEDAKEQLALLEDKLTNYNLDKVSLFNAKKHLKTLLSRLEKCKYDKNELETKYRQTLQERDELYKRFENSIDRVKQKADYKNVFLENKLKEHEDNLQRKETQLQEVLAKANIDQAFIVEINKRIEDSLEAKNTILKNLKYSLSHAIKAYNDAIRVYEAKLVEFGIPPEELGFQPIESMTSTMPAGLVAA
;
A
#
# COMPACT_ATOMS: atom_id res chain seq x y z
N MET A 1 74.89 -0.15 -80.87
CA MET A 1 75.85 -1.12 -81.44
C MET A 1 75.30 -1.57 -82.79
N GLY A 2 76.16 -1.60 -83.83
CA GLY A 2 76.00 -2.31 -85.13
C GLY A 2 74.86 -1.84 -86.04
N GLY A 3 75.01 -1.53 -87.33
CA GLY A 3 76.11 -1.53 -88.29
C GLY A 3 75.53 -1.01 -89.62
N LYS A 4 76.08 0.06 -90.20
CA LYS A 4 76.91 0.09 -91.43
C LYS A 4 76.39 -0.70 -92.65
N GLY A 5 76.18 0.03 -93.75
CA GLY A 5 76.32 -0.43 -95.16
C GLY A 5 75.59 0.51 -96.14
N LYS A 6 76.20 1.53 -96.76
CA LYS A 6 76.96 1.52 -98.04
C LYS A 6 76.33 0.56 -99.07
N GLY A 7 75.94 0.91 -100.29
CA GLY A 7 76.32 1.97 -101.22
C GLY A 7 76.46 1.37 -102.64
N LYS A 8 76.39 2.21 -103.68
CA LYS A 8 76.71 1.94 -105.12
C LYS A 8 75.67 1.11 -105.90
N GLY A 9 75.39 1.35 -107.19
CA GLY A 9 75.98 2.30 -108.12
C GLY A 9 75.34 2.21 -109.52
N LYS A 10 75.47 3.30 -110.27
CA LYS A 10 75.30 3.43 -111.72
C LYS A 10 75.94 2.26 -112.48
N LYS A 11 75.25 1.75 -113.51
CA LYS A 11 75.88 1.27 -114.76
C LYS A 11 74.99 1.59 -115.95
N GLY A 12 75.34 2.66 -116.66
CA GLY A 12 74.96 2.79 -118.06
C GLY A 12 75.66 1.72 -118.89
N LYS A 13 75.00 1.24 -119.94
CA LYS A 13 75.65 0.50 -121.02
C LYS A 13 75.28 1.10 -122.37
N LYS A 14 76.36 1.34 -123.11
CA LYS A 14 76.52 2.05 -124.38
C LYS A 14 75.64 1.55 -125.53
N LYS A 15 75.20 2.54 -126.33
CA LYS A 15 75.02 2.52 -127.79
C LYS A 15 75.79 1.40 -128.51
N LYS A 16 75.09 0.63 -129.35
CA LYS A 16 75.63 0.11 -130.61
C LYS A 16 74.94 0.84 -131.76
N SER A 17 75.67 1.78 -132.34
CA SER A 17 75.37 2.45 -133.60
C SER A 17 75.36 1.42 -134.73
N LYS A 18 74.23 1.30 -135.45
CA LYS A 18 74.19 0.68 -136.78
C LYS A 18 73.81 1.76 -137.79
N LYS A 19 74.65 1.86 -138.81
CA LYS A 19 74.71 2.86 -139.89
C LYS A 19 73.34 3.36 -140.34
N GLN A 20 73.16 4.69 -140.33
CA GLN A 20 72.26 5.37 -141.25
C GLN A 20 72.63 4.94 -142.67
N LYS A 21 71.74 4.19 -143.33
CA LYS A 21 71.65 4.21 -144.79
C LYS A 21 70.99 5.54 -145.18
N ASP A 22 71.50 6.14 -146.25
CA ASP A 22 70.99 7.35 -146.85
C ASP A 22 69.48 7.17 -147.19
N PRO A 23 68.56 7.99 -146.66
CA PRO A 23 67.11 7.76 -146.76
C PRO A 23 66.51 7.89 -148.16
N ARG A 24 67.33 8.17 -149.19
CA ARG A 24 66.86 8.39 -150.56
C ARG A 24 66.68 7.11 -151.39
N GLU A 25 67.27 5.98 -150.98
CA GLU A 25 67.11 4.69 -151.65
C GLU A 25 65.85 3.90 -151.21
N ALA A 26 65.12 4.40 -150.21
CA ALA A 26 63.94 3.74 -149.65
C ALA A 26 62.63 4.52 -149.88
N LEU A 27 62.58 5.32 -150.95
CA LEU A 27 61.33 5.95 -151.40
C LEU A 27 60.58 4.97 -152.31
N PRO A 28 59.36 4.54 -151.93
CA PRO A 28 58.49 3.71 -152.76
C PRO A 28 58.32 4.30 -154.17
N GLU A 29 58.32 3.47 -155.22
CA GLU A 29 58.21 3.92 -156.62
C GLU A 29 56.95 4.75 -156.89
N GLU A 30 55.89 4.55 -156.11
CA GLU A 30 54.65 5.33 -156.12
C GLU A 30 54.88 6.82 -155.83
N ILE A 31 55.91 7.18 -155.07
CA ILE A 31 56.24 8.57 -154.71
C ILE A 31 57.05 9.27 -155.82
N LYS A 32 57.78 8.51 -156.65
CA LYS A 32 58.58 9.08 -157.77
C LYS A 32 57.74 9.45 -159.00
N ALA A 33 56.53 8.91 -159.12
CA ALA A 33 55.62 9.15 -160.24
C ALA A 33 54.55 10.22 -159.95
N MET A 34 54.51 10.77 -158.74
CA MET A 34 53.54 11.79 -158.33
C MET A 34 54.04 13.21 -158.63
N ASP A 35 53.13 14.08 -159.08
CA ASP A 35 53.39 15.51 -159.25
C ASP A 35 53.70 16.19 -157.91
N ILE A 36 54.49 17.26 -157.94
CA ILE A 36 54.96 18.04 -156.79
C ILE A 36 53.78 18.49 -155.90
N SER A 37 52.63 18.78 -156.51
CA SER A 37 51.39 19.18 -155.82
C SER A 37 50.82 18.07 -154.92
N THR A 38 50.82 16.81 -155.39
CA THR A 38 50.34 15.65 -154.63
C THR A 38 51.27 15.24 -153.49
N LEU A 39 52.59 15.32 -153.73
CA LEU A 39 53.62 15.09 -152.73
C LEU A 39 53.55 16.07 -151.54
N GLN A 40 53.31 17.35 -151.82
CA GLN A 40 53.12 18.36 -150.76
C GLN A 40 51.87 18.06 -149.90
N ARG A 41 50.78 17.59 -150.51
CA ARG A 41 49.55 17.22 -149.79
C ARG A 41 49.75 16.00 -148.90
N GLU A 42 50.48 14.98 -149.36
CA GLU A 42 50.81 13.82 -148.53
C GLU A 42 51.74 14.17 -147.37
N ILE A 43 52.75 15.04 -147.59
CA ILE A 43 53.61 15.54 -146.50
C ILE A 43 52.76 16.22 -145.42
N GLU A 44 51.76 17.01 -145.81
CA GLU A 44 50.88 17.68 -144.86
C GLU A 44 49.99 16.69 -144.08
N ILE A 45 49.45 15.66 -144.76
CA ILE A 45 48.71 14.57 -144.11
C ILE A 45 49.59 13.79 -143.11
N TRP A 46 50.84 13.49 -143.48
CA TRP A 46 51.78 12.80 -142.59
C TRP A 46 52.21 13.69 -141.42
N ARG A 47 52.40 14.99 -141.63
CA ARG A 47 52.64 15.96 -140.54
C ARG A 47 51.47 16.02 -139.57
N GLN A 48 50.24 16.00 -140.08
CA GLN A 48 49.03 16.01 -139.26
C GLN A 48 48.87 14.70 -138.47
N LYS A 49 49.12 13.54 -139.09
CA LYS A 49 49.18 12.25 -138.38
C LYS A 49 50.26 12.22 -137.29
N VAL A 50 51.43 12.80 -137.54
CA VAL A 50 52.51 12.92 -136.53
C VAL A 50 52.07 13.83 -135.37
N LEU A 51 51.36 14.92 -135.66
CA LEU A 51 50.82 15.81 -134.64
C LEU A 51 49.74 15.11 -133.79
N ASP A 52 48.78 14.45 -134.42
CA ASP A 52 47.69 13.74 -133.74
C ASP A 52 48.22 12.59 -132.87
N THR A 53 49.17 11.81 -133.39
CA THR A 53 49.82 10.74 -132.60
C THR A 53 50.63 11.31 -131.43
N LYS A 54 51.24 12.49 -131.57
CA LYS A 54 51.92 13.18 -130.46
C LYS A 54 50.95 13.67 -129.40
N ILE A 55 49.79 14.21 -129.80
CA ILE A 55 48.72 14.62 -128.89
C ILE A 55 48.15 13.41 -128.15
N LEU A 56 47.84 12.33 -128.85
CA LEU A 56 47.37 11.07 -128.25
C LEU A 56 48.37 10.49 -127.26
N ARG A 57 49.67 10.47 -127.62
CA ARG A 57 50.72 10.02 -126.70
C ARG A 57 50.78 10.88 -125.44
N ASN A 58 50.70 12.20 -125.57
CA ASN A 58 50.68 13.10 -124.41
C ASN A 58 49.43 12.87 -123.54
N LYS A 59 48.26 12.65 -124.16
CA LYS A 59 47.03 12.33 -123.45
C LYS A 59 47.16 11.03 -122.66
N PHE A 60 47.63 9.95 -123.29
CA PHE A 60 47.85 8.67 -122.61
C PHE A 60 48.93 8.74 -121.53
N GLN A 61 49.96 9.56 -121.73
CA GLN A 61 50.99 9.78 -120.72
C GLN A 61 50.41 10.48 -119.48
N ASN A 62 49.60 11.53 -119.68
CA ASN A 62 48.91 12.23 -118.60
C ASN A 62 47.91 11.32 -117.88
N GLU A 63 47.13 10.51 -118.62
CA GLU A 63 46.20 9.54 -118.03
C GLU A 63 46.93 8.48 -117.21
N LYS A 64 48.06 7.97 -117.71
CA LYS A 64 48.91 7.03 -116.98
C LYS A 64 49.46 7.65 -115.70
N ASP A 65 49.99 8.87 -115.77
CA ASP A 65 50.56 9.56 -114.62
C ASP A 65 49.47 9.90 -113.58
N LEU A 66 48.26 10.26 -114.04
CA LEU A 66 47.08 10.48 -113.19
C LEU A 66 46.63 9.19 -112.49
N ILE A 67 46.50 8.08 -113.23
CA ILE A 67 46.14 6.77 -112.66
C ILE A 67 47.20 6.33 -111.65
N LYS A 68 48.48 6.55 -111.96
CA LYS A 68 49.58 6.24 -111.04
C LYS A 68 49.48 7.06 -109.76
N GLN A 69 49.18 8.36 -109.87
CA GLN A 69 49.01 9.24 -108.71
C GLN A 69 47.80 8.82 -107.85
N PHE A 70 46.66 8.48 -108.46
CA PHE A 70 45.52 7.92 -107.73
C PHE A 70 45.87 6.60 -107.04
N TYR A 71 46.56 5.70 -107.74
CA TYR A 71 46.99 4.44 -107.14
C TYR A 71 47.93 4.66 -105.95
N GLU A 72 48.91 5.57 -106.05
CA GLU A 72 49.81 5.91 -104.95
C GLU A 72 49.06 6.53 -103.76
N VAL A 73 48.11 7.44 -104.01
CA VAL A 73 47.27 8.07 -102.98
C VAL A 73 46.36 7.03 -102.31
N THR A 74 45.66 6.21 -103.09
CA THR A 74 44.78 5.16 -102.55
C THR A 74 45.57 4.14 -101.76
N LYS A 75 46.75 3.72 -102.26
CA LYS A 75 47.65 2.81 -101.54
C LYS A 75 48.09 3.42 -100.20
N LYS A 76 48.51 4.68 -100.20
CA LYS A 76 48.88 5.38 -98.96
C LYS A 76 47.70 5.49 -98.00
N ASN A 77 46.52 5.86 -98.48
CA ASN A 77 45.30 5.93 -97.65
C ASN A 77 44.94 4.56 -97.05
N THR A 78 45.08 3.47 -97.82
CA THR A 78 44.86 2.12 -97.28
C THR A 78 45.91 1.75 -96.24
N GLU A 79 47.17 2.12 -96.42
CA GLU A 79 48.24 1.92 -95.43
C GLU A 79 47.96 2.73 -94.15
N ASP A 80 47.55 3.99 -94.28
CA ASP A 80 47.21 4.88 -93.17
C ASP A 80 45.98 4.38 -92.38
N ILE A 81 44.92 3.94 -93.07
CA ILE A 81 43.73 3.34 -92.43
C ILE A 81 44.11 2.03 -91.74
N THR A 82 44.92 1.18 -92.37
CA THR A 82 45.37 -0.08 -91.77
C THR A 82 46.21 0.18 -90.51
N ALA A 83 47.07 1.20 -90.53
CA ALA A 83 47.83 1.62 -89.35
C ALA A 83 46.91 2.18 -88.24
N SER A 84 45.90 2.96 -88.60
CA SER A 84 44.91 3.49 -87.65
C SER A 84 44.11 2.36 -86.96
N ILE A 85 43.66 1.36 -87.72
CA ILE A 85 42.97 0.18 -87.17
C ILE A 85 43.88 -0.56 -86.18
N LYS A 86 45.14 -0.84 -86.55
CA LYS A 86 46.09 -1.50 -85.65
C LYS A 86 46.36 -0.71 -84.37
N ASN A 87 46.42 0.62 -84.47
CA ASN A 87 46.57 1.47 -83.29
C ASN A 87 45.33 1.39 -82.38
N LYS A 88 44.12 1.35 -82.96
CA LYS A 88 42.89 1.19 -82.21
C LYS A 88 42.76 -0.19 -81.57
N ASP A 89 43.16 -1.25 -82.25
CA ASP A 89 43.24 -2.59 -81.67
C ASP A 89 44.22 -2.63 -80.49
N SER A 90 45.38 -1.99 -80.63
CA SER A 90 46.37 -1.88 -79.54
C SER A 90 45.86 -1.05 -78.36
N GLU A 91 45.03 -0.03 -78.62
CA GLU A 91 44.39 0.79 -77.59
C GLU A 91 43.31 0.00 -76.85
N MET A 92 42.49 -0.78 -77.57
CA MET A 92 41.51 -1.70 -76.96
C MET A 92 42.20 -2.74 -76.08
N GLU A 93 43.28 -3.35 -76.55
CA GLU A 93 44.04 -4.34 -75.77
C GLU A 93 44.58 -3.74 -74.46
N ARG A 94 45.11 -2.50 -74.51
CA ARG A 94 45.55 -1.79 -73.31
C ARG A 94 44.41 -1.52 -72.32
N LEU A 95 43.25 -1.09 -72.82
CA LEU A 95 42.08 -0.83 -71.97
C LEU A 95 41.55 -2.13 -71.33
N GLU A 96 41.58 -3.25 -72.04
CA GLU A 96 41.21 -4.55 -71.49
C GLU A 96 42.21 -5.00 -70.40
N ASP A 97 43.50 -4.79 -70.61
CA ASP A 97 44.54 -5.09 -69.63
C ASP A 97 44.40 -4.20 -68.38
N ASP A 98 44.19 -2.89 -68.56
CA ASP A 98 43.95 -1.95 -67.46
C ASP A 98 42.69 -2.35 -66.67
N HIS A 99 41.60 -2.67 -67.36
CA HIS A 99 40.37 -3.14 -66.72
C HIS A 99 40.58 -4.45 -65.94
N ARG A 100 41.34 -5.40 -66.49
CA ARG A 100 41.69 -6.65 -65.78
C ARG A 100 42.49 -6.38 -64.50
N VAL A 101 43.39 -5.39 -64.52
CA VAL A 101 44.14 -4.97 -63.33
C VAL A 101 43.21 -4.31 -62.32
N GLU A 102 42.34 -3.39 -62.75
CA GLU A 102 41.36 -2.75 -61.87
C GLU A 102 40.45 -3.77 -61.19
N VAL A 103 39.91 -4.75 -61.93
CA VAL A 103 39.08 -5.82 -61.37
C VAL A 103 39.84 -6.60 -60.29
N LYS A 104 41.12 -6.92 -60.50
CA LYS A 104 41.94 -7.58 -59.48
C LYS A 104 42.14 -6.72 -58.23
N VAL A 105 42.39 -5.42 -58.39
CA VAL A 105 42.54 -4.48 -57.27
C VAL A 105 41.22 -4.37 -56.49
N TYR A 106 40.09 -4.25 -57.18
CA TYR A 106 38.78 -4.23 -56.53
C TYR A 106 38.48 -5.53 -55.79
N MET A 107 38.78 -6.69 -56.38
CA MET A 107 38.64 -7.98 -55.72
C MET A 107 39.50 -8.08 -54.46
N GLN A 108 40.76 -7.63 -54.52
CA GLN A 108 41.62 -7.57 -53.33
C GLN A 108 41.08 -6.63 -52.26
N LYS A 109 40.52 -5.48 -52.66
CA LYS A 109 39.90 -4.52 -51.73
C LYS A 109 38.65 -5.09 -51.06
N ILE A 110 37.83 -5.84 -51.81
CA ILE A 110 36.68 -6.57 -51.26
C ILE A 110 37.16 -7.60 -50.25
N HIS A 111 38.15 -8.44 -50.60
CA HIS A 111 38.69 -9.43 -49.67
C HIS A 111 39.29 -8.81 -48.40
N HIS A 112 39.98 -7.67 -48.51
CA HIS A 112 40.49 -6.98 -47.35
C HIS A 112 39.36 -6.43 -46.47
N LEU A 113 38.33 -5.83 -47.07
CA LEU A 113 37.15 -5.35 -46.35
C LEU A 113 36.39 -6.50 -45.65
N GLU A 114 36.23 -7.64 -46.32
CA GLU A 114 35.62 -8.84 -45.75
C GLU A 114 36.43 -9.36 -44.55
N TYR A 115 37.75 -9.40 -44.68
CA TYR A 115 38.64 -9.83 -43.60
C TYR A 115 38.59 -8.87 -42.40
N ASP A 116 38.60 -7.56 -42.65
CA ASP A 116 38.50 -6.54 -41.61
C ASP A 116 37.13 -6.59 -40.91
N HIS A 117 36.05 -6.77 -41.67
CA HIS A 117 34.71 -6.97 -41.11
C HIS A 117 34.64 -8.24 -40.26
N GLN A 118 35.19 -9.36 -40.72
CA GLN A 118 35.22 -10.59 -39.93
C GLN A 118 36.03 -10.43 -38.64
N ASN A 119 37.15 -9.71 -38.68
CA ASN A 119 37.93 -9.42 -37.49
C ASN A 119 37.22 -8.47 -36.53
N ALA A 120 36.52 -7.45 -37.05
CA ALA A 120 35.71 -6.55 -36.24
C ALA A 120 34.56 -7.29 -35.55
N LEU A 121 33.87 -8.20 -36.27
CA LEU A 121 32.83 -9.05 -35.71
C LEU A 121 33.36 -9.97 -34.61
N LYS A 122 34.52 -10.62 -34.82
CA LYS A 122 35.16 -11.45 -33.79
C LYS A 122 35.51 -10.65 -32.55
N LYS A 123 36.11 -9.47 -32.71
CA LYS A 123 36.40 -8.58 -31.58
C LYS A 123 35.13 -8.18 -30.83
N LEU A 124 34.08 -7.82 -31.56
CA LEU A 124 32.80 -7.48 -30.96
C LEU A 124 32.21 -8.67 -30.19
N GLU A 125 32.28 -9.89 -30.72
CA GLU A 125 31.83 -11.10 -30.02
C GLU A 125 32.64 -11.34 -28.73
N ASP A 126 33.96 -11.18 -28.78
CA ASP A 126 34.85 -11.37 -27.63
C ASP A 126 34.60 -10.30 -26.56
N ASP A 127 34.46 -9.03 -26.95
CA ASP A 127 34.11 -7.92 -26.06
C ASP A 127 32.73 -8.15 -25.42
N THR A 128 31.75 -8.63 -26.21
CA THR A 128 30.41 -8.95 -25.71
C THR A 128 30.45 -10.08 -24.69
N LYS A 129 31.23 -11.14 -24.95
CA LYS A 129 31.44 -12.25 -24.00
C LYS A 129 32.17 -11.80 -22.73
N SER A 130 33.15 -10.90 -22.85
CA SER A 130 33.85 -10.34 -21.69
C SER A 130 32.90 -9.50 -20.83
N ASN A 131 32.18 -8.56 -21.45
CA ASN A 131 31.20 -7.72 -20.75
C ASN A 131 30.13 -8.57 -20.06
N GLN A 132 29.63 -9.62 -20.73
CA GLN A 132 28.66 -10.53 -20.13
C GLN A 132 29.22 -11.26 -18.90
N LYS A 133 30.48 -11.69 -18.93
CA LYS A 133 31.14 -12.30 -17.76
C LYS A 133 31.32 -11.30 -16.63
N ASP A 134 31.70 -10.06 -16.95
CA ASP A 134 31.90 -9.01 -15.96
C ASP A 134 30.59 -8.61 -15.27
N GLU A 135 29.50 -8.47 -16.02
CA GLU A 135 28.15 -8.26 -15.49
C GLU A 135 27.69 -9.41 -14.59
N VAL A 136 27.86 -10.67 -15.03
CA VAL A 136 27.52 -11.84 -14.21
C VAL A 136 28.32 -11.86 -12.91
N ASN A 137 29.62 -11.56 -12.96
CA ASN A 137 30.48 -11.49 -11.79
C ASN A 137 30.09 -10.34 -10.86
N TYR A 138 29.73 -9.17 -11.42
CA TYR A 138 29.26 -8.01 -10.66
C TYR A 138 27.94 -8.32 -9.94
N HIS A 139 26.98 -8.92 -10.65
CA HIS A 139 25.72 -9.35 -10.06
C HIS A 139 25.93 -10.39 -8.95
N PHE A 140 26.77 -11.39 -9.18
CA PHE A 140 27.07 -12.42 -8.17
C PHE A 140 27.70 -11.83 -6.90
N LYS A 141 28.66 -10.90 -7.05
CA LYS A 141 29.29 -10.21 -5.91
C LYS A 141 28.27 -9.37 -5.15
N THR A 142 27.47 -8.58 -5.86
CA THR A 142 26.45 -7.71 -5.25
C THR A 142 25.39 -8.54 -4.52
N GLU A 143 24.92 -9.64 -5.11
CA GLU A 143 23.95 -10.54 -4.49
C GLU A 143 24.51 -11.16 -3.20
N ASN A 144 25.77 -11.60 -3.20
CA ASN A 144 26.41 -12.14 -2.01
C ASN A 144 26.60 -11.09 -0.91
N GLN A 145 26.98 -9.86 -1.28
CA GLN A 145 27.06 -8.75 -0.32
C GLN A 145 25.69 -8.45 0.30
N MET A 146 24.62 -8.43 -0.50
CA MET A 146 23.25 -8.24 -0.01
C MET A 146 22.80 -9.40 0.89
N LYS A 147 23.19 -10.65 0.59
CA LYS A 147 22.92 -11.81 1.46
C LYS A 147 23.63 -11.68 2.81
N LEU A 148 24.89 -11.25 2.82
CA LEU A 148 25.65 -11.03 4.06
C LEU A 148 25.04 -9.90 4.89
N ALA A 149 24.76 -8.74 4.27
CA ALA A 149 24.10 -7.62 4.93
C ALA A 149 22.73 -8.01 5.51
N LYS A 150 21.96 -8.84 4.80
CA LYS A 150 20.68 -9.38 5.30
C LYS A 150 20.86 -10.26 6.55
N ILE A 151 21.92 -11.08 6.59
CA ILE A 151 22.22 -11.92 7.76
C ILE A 151 22.62 -11.05 8.95
N GLU A 152 23.47 -10.05 8.71
CA GLU A 152 23.93 -9.10 9.74
C GLU A 152 22.76 -8.28 10.31
N LEU A 153 21.91 -7.72 9.46
CA LEU A 153 20.72 -6.98 9.89
C LEU A 153 19.74 -7.86 10.67
N LYS A 154 19.57 -9.13 10.29
CA LYS A 154 18.77 -10.09 11.07
C LYS A 154 19.36 -10.35 12.45
N LYS A 155 20.69 -10.41 12.55
CA LYS A 155 21.39 -10.61 13.82
C LYS A 155 21.20 -9.40 14.73
N GLU A 156 21.38 -8.19 14.19
CA GLU A 156 21.14 -6.93 14.92
C GLU A 156 19.68 -6.83 15.41
N LEU A 157 18.71 -7.17 14.55
CA LEU A 157 17.30 -7.18 14.93
C LEU A 157 17.04 -8.15 16.10
N ASN A 158 17.59 -9.36 16.03
CA ASN A 158 17.43 -10.36 17.09
C ASN A 158 18.13 -9.95 18.39
N GLU A 159 19.29 -9.29 18.31
CA GLU A 159 19.98 -8.72 19.47
C GLU A 159 19.16 -7.58 20.11
N GLN A 160 18.54 -6.72 19.31
CA GLN A 160 17.64 -5.68 19.80
C GLN A 160 16.38 -6.26 20.45
N GLU A 161 15.74 -7.24 19.82
CA GLU A 161 14.58 -7.96 20.38
C GLU A 161 14.92 -8.59 21.73
N LEU A 162 16.07 -9.26 21.85
CA LEU A 162 16.54 -9.84 23.11
C LEU A 162 16.80 -8.75 24.17
N ALA A 163 17.39 -7.61 23.78
CA ALA A 163 17.60 -6.49 24.68
C ALA A 163 16.27 -5.90 25.19
N TYR A 164 15.26 -5.79 24.33
CA TYR A 164 13.91 -5.35 24.72
C TYR A 164 13.24 -6.33 25.67
N VAL A 165 13.29 -7.64 25.38
CA VAL A 165 12.76 -8.68 26.26
C VAL A 165 13.42 -8.61 27.64
N ASN A 166 14.75 -8.46 27.69
CA ASN A 166 15.49 -8.31 28.95
C ASN A 166 15.10 -7.03 29.71
N ARG A 167 14.88 -5.91 29.01
CA ARG A 167 14.44 -4.66 29.64
C ARG A 167 13.05 -4.81 30.26
N VAL A 168 12.10 -5.35 29.50
CA VAL A 168 10.74 -5.60 29.99
C VAL A 168 10.75 -6.60 31.15
N GLY A 169 11.59 -7.65 31.08
CA GLY A 169 11.78 -8.60 32.17
C GLY A 169 12.24 -7.92 33.46
N LYS A 170 13.26 -7.04 33.38
CA LYS A 170 13.72 -6.26 34.53
C LYS A 170 12.65 -5.32 35.07
N GLU A 171 11.91 -4.63 34.22
CA GLU A 171 10.80 -3.78 34.64
C GLU A 171 9.72 -4.59 35.38
N MET A 172 9.34 -5.75 34.84
CA MET A 172 8.39 -6.67 35.50
C MET A 172 8.88 -7.17 36.85
N GLU A 173 10.17 -7.51 36.99
CA GLU A 173 10.77 -7.87 38.27
C GLU A 173 10.71 -6.71 39.28
N THR A 174 11.01 -5.48 38.84
CA THR A 174 10.89 -4.30 39.71
C THR A 174 9.44 -4.04 40.14
N TYR A 175 8.47 -4.16 39.24
CA TYR A 175 7.06 -4.02 39.57
C TYR A 175 6.60 -5.08 40.56
N LYS A 176 7.04 -6.34 40.37
CA LYS A 176 6.74 -7.43 41.29
C LYS A 176 7.33 -7.17 42.67
N SER A 177 8.60 -6.77 42.74
CA SER A 177 9.27 -6.43 44.00
C SER A 177 8.57 -5.27 44.72
N ASN A 178 8.18 -4.22 43.99
CA ASN A 178 7.45 -3.08 44.56
C ASN A 178 6.07 -3.47 45.06
N LEU A 179 5.36 -4.33 44.33
CA LEU A 179 4.06 -4.86 44.73
C LEU A 179 4.17 -5.72 46.00
N ASP A 180 5.18 -6.58 46.08
CA ASP A 180 5.43 -7.42 47.26
C ASP A 180 5.83 -6.58 48.48
N PHE A 181 6.64 -5.53 48.28
CA PHE A 181 6.95 -4.58 49.33
C PHE A 181 5.69 -3.85 49.83
N LEU A 182 4.85 -3.38 48.91
CA LEU A 182 3.62 -2.68 49.25
C LEU A 182 2.62 -3.58 50.00
N LYS A 183 2.47 -4.84 49.56
CA LYS A 183 1.67 -5.85 50.28
C LYS A 183 2.17 -6.05 51.70
N ARG A 184 3.49 -6.25 51.89
CA ARG A 184 4.09 -6.39 53.22
C ARG A 184 3.86 -5.15 54.10
N SER A 185 3.93 -3.96 53.52
CA SER A 185 3.64 -2.71 54.26
C SER A 185 2.19 -2.68 54.74
N TYR A 186 1.23 -3.03 53.86
CA TYR A 186 -0.18 -3.09 54.25
C TYR A 186 -0.48 -4.19 55.26
N ASP A 187 0.13 -5.37 55.13
CA ASP A 187 -0.02 -6.45 56.11
C ASP A 187 0.49 -6.02 57.50
N GLN A 188 1.60 -5.28 57.55
CA GLN A 188 2.12 -4.72 58.80
C GLN A 188 1.21 -3.63 59.38
N GLU A 189 0.64 -2.75 58.55
CA GLU A 189 -0.33 -1.76 59.00
C GLU A 189 -1.61 -2.40 59.53
N LEU A 190 -2.13 -3.42 58.84
CA LEU A 190 -3.29 -4.19 59.30
C LEU A 190 -3.00 -4.87 60.63
N ALA A 191 -1.86 -5.55 60.77
CA ALA A 191 -1.47 -6.19 62.03
C ALA A 191 -1.36 -5.18 63.19
N ARG A 192 -0.79 -3.99 62.93
CA ARG A 192 -0.74 -2.91 63.94
C ARG A 192 -2.14 -2.43 64.33
N ILE A 193 -3.03 -2.26 63.35
CA ILE A 193 -4.41 -1.85 63.61
C ILE A 193 -5.13 -2.91 64.45
N GLU A 194 -5.03 -4.18 64.08
CA GLU A 194 -5.59 -5.30 64.84
C GLU A 194 -5.07 -5.34 66.28
N GLU A 195 -3.76 -5.18 66.48
CA GLU A 195 -3.15 -5.11 67.80
C GLU A 195 -3.68 -3.93 68.63
N THR A 196 -3.80 -2.74 68.03
CA THR A 196 -4.36 -1.58 68.74
C THR A 196 -5.84 -1.74 69.10
N TYR A 197 -6.64 -2.43 68.29
CA TYR A 197 -8.03 -2.71 68.63
C TYR A 197 -8.17 -3.82 69.66
N ASN A 198 -7.34 -4.86 69.59
CA ASN A 198 -7.30 -5.92 70.59
C ASN A 198 -6.90 -5.38 71.97
N THR A 199 -5.90 -4.49 72.03
CA THR A 199 -5.51 -3.84 73.30
C THR A 199 -6.61 -2.94 73.84
N LYS A 200 -7.28 -2.14 73.00
CA LYS A 200 -8.46 -1.34 73.40
C LYS A 200 -9.61 -2.21 73.89
N PHE A 201 -9.86 -3.34 73.24
CA PHE A 201 -10.90 -4.29 73.64
C PHE A 201 -10.58 -4.92 75.00
N GLN A 202 -9.34 -5.37 75.18
CA GLN A 202 -8.89 -6.00 76.42
C GLN A 202 -8.94 -5.02 77.60
N THR A 203 -8.45 -3.79 77.41
CA THR A 203 -8.51 -2.74 78.44
C THR A 203 -9.96 -2.37 78.78
N LEU A 204 -10.87 -2.29 77.80
CA LEU A 204 -12.29 -2.06 78.06
C LEU A 204 -12.90 -3.20 78.88
N LYS A 205 -12.58 -4.46 78.54
CA LYS A 205 -13.04 -5.64 79.28
C LYS A 205 -12.57 -5.59 80.74
N GLU A 206 -11.29 -5.33 80.97
CA GLU A 206 -10.70 -5.19 82.31
C GLU A 206 -11.36 -4.05 83.11
N ASN A 207 -11.62 -2.90 82.47
CA ASN A 207 -12.31 -1.79 83.11
C ASN A 207 -13.76 -2.14 83.51
N LEU A 208 -14.49 -2.87 82.66
CA LEU A 208 -15.84 -3.32 82.98
C LEU A 208 -15.85 -4.36 84.10
N GLU A 209 -14.89 -5.29 84.12
CA GLU A 209 -14.72 -6.26 85.21
C GLU A 209 -14.36 -5.57 86.53
N LEU A 210 -13.49 -4.56 86.50
CA LEU A 210 -13.15 -3.76 87.67
C LEU A 210 -14.39 -3.02 88.19
N ARG A 211 -15.15 -2.38 87.29
CA ARG A 211 -16.39 -1.69 87.66
C ARG A 211 -17.39 -2.64 88.31
N LEU A 212 -17.57 -3.84 87.74
CA LEU A 212 -18.43 -4.86 88.33
C LEU A 212 -17.96 -5.26 89.74
N LYS A 213 -16.65 -5.47 89.93
CA LYS A 213 -16.08 -5.77 91.26
C LYS A 213 -16.32 -4.65 92.26
N VAL A 214 -16.13 -3.40 91.85
CA VAL A 214 -16.41 -2.23 92.69
C VAL A 214 -17.90 -2.17 93.07
N GLU A 215 -18.80 -2.32 92.11
CA GLU A 215 -20.25 -2.34 92.36
C GLU A 215 -20.65 -3.48 93.32
N ILE A 216 -20.05 -4.67 93.19
CA ILE A 216 -20.24 -5.79 94.13
C ILE A 216 -19.76 -5.42 95.53
N HIS A 217 -18.54 -4.87 95.66
CA HIS A 217 -17.99 -4.47 96.95
C HIS A 217 -18.82 -3.36 97.61
N GLU A 218 -19.30 -2.36 96.86
CA GLU A 218 -20.18 -1.32 97.38
C GLU A 218 -21.52 -1.89 97.90
N VAL A 219 -22.11 -2.85 97.17
CA VAL A 219 -23.32 -3.56 97.62
C VAL A 219 -23.04 -4.37 98.88
N GLU A 220 -21.90 -5.06 98.93
CA GLU A 220 -21.50 -5.88 100.07
C GLU A 220 -21.22 -5.03 101.31
N GLU A 221 -20.54 -3.89 101.16
CA GLU A 221 -20.37 -2.90 102.24
C GLU A 221 -21.71 -2.38 102.76
N ARG A 222 -22.64 -2.02 101.86
CA ARG A 222 -23.98 -1.58 102.27
C ARG A 222 -24.72 -2.67 103.04
N LYS A 223 -24.65 -3.92 102.58
CA LYS A 223 -25.23 -5.09 103.26
C LYS A 223 -24.56 -5.35 104.62
N ASN A 224 -23.24 -5.24 104.70
CA ASN A 224 -22.47 -5.40 105.95
C ASN A 224 -22.81 -4.29 106.97
N LYS A 225 -22.89 -3.03 106.52
CA LYS A 225 -23.36 -1.89 107.34
C LYS A 225 -24.77 -2.14 107.86
N HIS A 226 -25.67 -2.62 107.00
CA HIS A 226 -27.03 -2.97 107.41
C HIS A 226 -27.06 -4.13 108.42
N ARG A 227 -26.30 -5.21 108.18
CA ARG A 227 -26.14 -6.34 109.11
C ARG A 227 -25.63 -5.86 110.47
N ASN A 228 -24.61 -5.01 110.49
CA ASN A 228 -24.06 -4.46 111.74
C ASN A 228 -25.08 -3.59 112.48
N THR A 229 -25.83 -2.76 111.75
CA THR A 229 -26.92 -1.95 112.33
C THR A 229 -27.99 -2.85 112.93
N LEU A 230 -28.36 -3.92 112.23
CA LEU A 230 -29.33 -4.90 112.69
C LEU A 230 -28.82 -5.67 113.92
N MET A 231 -27.55 -6.06 113.94
CA MET A 231 -26.88 -6.65 115.10
C MET A 231 -26.90 -5.71 116.30
N MET A 232 -26.56 -4.43 116.14
CA MET A 232 -26.64 -3.44 117.22
C MET A 232 -28.07 -3.26 117.73
N LYS A 233 -29.06 -3.23 116.83
CA LYS A 233 -30.49 -3.16 117.21
C LYS A 233 -30.91 -4.40 117.99
N HIS A 234 -30.51 -5.60 117.54
CA HIS A 234 -30.79 -6.85 118.24
C HIS A 234 -30.09 -6.90 119.58
N GLU A 235 -28.83 -6.50 119.69
CA GLU A 235 -28.11 -6.48 120.96
C GLU A 235 -28.73 -5.46 121.92
N LYS A 236 -29.14 -4.28 121.44
CA LYS A 236 -29.90 -3.32 122.23
C LYS A 236 -31.22 -3.91 122.68
N ALA A 237 -31.97 -4.57 121.80
CA ALA A 237 -33.22 -5.25 122.15
C ALA A 237 -33.00 -6.37 123.17
N PHE A 238 -31.95 -7.18 123.03
CA PHE A 238 -31.57 -8.21 124.01
C PHE A 238 -31.16 -7.61 125.35
N ARG A 239 -30.43 -6.48 125.36
CA ARG A 239 -30.15 -5.73 126.59
C ARG A 239 -31.43 -5.22 127.21
N THR A 240 -32.33 -4.60 126.45
CA THR A 240 -33.63 -4.16 126.95
C THR A 240 -34.49 -5.32 127.47
N ILE A 241 -34.45 -6.49 126.83
CA ILE A 241 -35.11 -7.71 127.32
C ILE A 241 -34.46 -8.20 128.61
N LYS A 242 -33.12 -8.21 128.68
CA LYS A 242 -32.37 -8.63 129.88
C LYS A 242 -32.62 -7.65 131.02
N ASP A 243 -32.64 -6.36 130.75
CA ASP A 243 -32.97 -5.29 131.69
C ASP A 243 -34.44 -5.42 132.11
N TYR A 244 -35.38 -5.70 131.19
CA TYR A 244 -36.77 -5.99 131.50
C TYR A 244 -36.93 -7.23 132.39
N TYR A 245 -36.18 -8.32 132.14
CA TYR A 245 -36.21 -9.50 133.01
C TYR A 245 -35.48 -9.26 134.33
N ASN A 246 -34.41 -8.46 134.35
CA ASN A 246 -33.73 -8.02 135.58
C ASN A 246 -34.62 -7.10 136.40
N ASP A 247 -35.38 -6.21 135.76
CA ASP A 247 -36.38 -5.33 136.35
C ASP A 247 -37.64 -6.10 136.73
N ILE A 248 -37.99 -7.20 136.06
CA ILE A 248 -38.98 -8.16 136.55
C ILE A 248 -38.40 -8.95 137.72
N THR A 249 -37.10 -9.26 137.77
CA THR A 249 -36.53 -10.03 138.88
C THR A 249 -36.41 -9.12 140.11
N ARG A 250 -35.92 -7.89 139.93
CA ARG A 250 -35.91 -6.82 140.91
C ARG A 250 -37.32 -6.42 141.28
N GLY A 251 -38.19 -6.30 140.28
CA GLY A 251 -39.62 -6.04 140.40
C GLY A 251 -40.37 -7.20 140.98
N ASN A 252 -39.91 -8.45 140.92
CA ASN A 252 -40.48 -9.61 141.59
C ASN A 252 -39.93 -9.69 143.01
N LEU A 253 -38.72 -9.21 143.29
CA LEU A 253 -38.20 -9.03 144.65
C LEU A 253 -38.91 -7.85 145.35
N GLU A 254 -39.11 -6.75 144.64
CA GLU A 254 -39.94 -5.61 145.02
C GLU A 254 -41.40 -6.01 145.06
N LYS A 255 -41.92 -6.84 144.15
CA LYS A 255 -43.29 -7.39 144.20
C LYS A 255 -43.44 -8.56 145.17
N ILE A 256 -42.38 -9.18 145.67
CA ILE A 256 -42.45 -10.03 146.87
C ILE A 256 -42.57 -9.15 148.12
N ARG A 257 -41.99 -7.95 148.09
CA ARG A 257 -42.14 -6.91 149.12
C ARG A 257 -43.50 -6.21 149.02
N ASP A 258 -43.96 -5.93 147.81
CA ASP A 258 -45.19 -5.23 147.49
C ASP A 258 -46.35 -6.21 147.48
N LEU A 259 -46.26 -7.50 147.11
CA LEU A 259 -47.36 -8.48 147.34
C LEU A 259 -47.58 -8.78 148.83
N LYS A 260 -46.64 -8.38 149.71
CA LYS A 260 -46.88 -8.26 151.15
C LYS A 260 -47.69 -7.00 151.51
N ASP A 261 -47.54 -5.92 150.76
CA ASP A 261 -48.17 -4.61 150.99
C ASP A 261 -49.42 -4.33 150.08
N GLU A 262 -49.60 -5.07 148.99
CA GLU A 262 -50.57 -4.92 147.88
C GLU A 262 -51.67 -6.01 147.96
N LYS A 263 -51.56 -6.95 148.90
CA LYS A 263 -52.75 -7.61 149.47
C LYS A 263 -53.71 -6.58 150.09
N ALA A 264 -53.23 -5.38 150.42
CA ALA A 264 -54.03 -4.33 151.05
C ALA A 264 -54.64 -3.30 150.07
N GLN A 265 -54.26 -3.26 148.78
CA GLN A 265 -54.56 -2.07 147.95
C GLN A 265 -55.19 -2.31 146.56
N LEU A 266 -55.25 -3.55 146.04
CA LEU A 266 -55.78 -3.86 144.70
C LEU A 266 -57.26 -4.33 144.68
N GLU A 267 -58.07 -3.87 145.63
CA GLU A 267 -59.54 -3.83 145.49
C GLU A 267 -60.04 -2.50 144.87
N ARG A 268 -59.14 -1.59 144.43
CA ARG A 268 -59.54 -0.23 144.03
C ARG A 268 -59.05 0.20 142.65
N ASN A 269 -59.79 -0.27 141.64
CA ASN A 269 -60.08 0.50 140.41
C ASN A 269 -59.27 0.11 139.16
N GLN A 270 -59.68 -1.00 138.56
CA GLN A 270 -59.89 -1.01 137.11
C GLN A 270 -61.14 -0.18 136.81
N ILE A 271 -61.04 0.84 135.96
CA ILE A 271 -62.03 1.32 134.97
C ILE A 271 -61.58 2.73 134.55
N GLU A 272 -60.80 2.84 133.48
CA GLU A 272 -60.71 4.09 132.68
C GLU A 272 -60.25 3.82 131.24
N ASN A 273 -60.62 2.64 130.70
CA ASN A 273 -60.36 2.27 129.31
C ASN A 273 -61.57 2.64 128.42
N LYS A 274 -61.86 3.95 128.32
CA LYS A 274 -62.97 4.49 127.51
C LYS A 274 -62.61 5.68 126.62
N GLN A 275 -61.33 6.00 126.42
CA GLN A 275 -60.88 7.14 125.60
C GLN A 275 -60.24 6.77 124.23
N LEU A 276 -60.21 5.50 123.82
CA LEU A 276 -59.51 5.05 122.59
C LEU A 276 -60.31 5.15 121.28
N ILE A 277 -61.60 5.51 121.34
CA ILE A 277 -62.52 5.37 120.19
C ILE A 277 -62.58 6.63 119.30
N GLU A 278 -62.20 7.81 119.79
CA GLU A 278 -62.22 9.05 118.98
C GLU A 278 -60.97 9.26 118.11
N GLU A 279 -59.80 8.71 118.48
CA GLU A 279 -58.57 8.84 117.68
C GLU A 279 -58.63 8.09 116.35
N LEU A 280 -59.43 7.01 116.26
CA LEU A 280 -59.58 6.21 115.03
C LEU A 280 -60.40 6.93 113.95
N ARG A 281 -61.23 7.92 114.31
CA ARG A 281 -62.01 8.70 113.33
C ARG A 281 -61.18 9.80 112.65
N LYS A 282 -60.17 10.38 113.32
CA LYS A 282 -59.27 11.39 112.73
C LYS A 282 -58.31 10.79 111.69
N LYS A 283 -57.74 9.61 111.95
CA LYS A 283 -56.82 8.93 111.02
C LYS A 283 -57.45 8.54 109.68
N ASN A 284 -58.76 8.32 109.64
CA ASN A 284 -59.48 7.98 108.41
C ASN A 284 -59.76 9.20 107.52
N ALA A 285 -59.72 10.42 108.08
CA ALA A 285 -59.82 11.67 107.32
C ALA A 285 -58.48 12.08 106.69
N GLU A 286 -57.35 11.74 107.32
CA GLU A 286 -56.00 12.04 106.81
C GLU A 286 -55.62 11.23 105.56
N LEU A 287 -56.23 10.06 105.34
CA LEU A 287 -55.89 9.13 104.24
C LEU A 287 -56.64 9.40 102.92
N LYS A 288 -57.58 10.35 102.87
CA LYS A 288 -58.35 10.67 101.65
C LYS A 288 -57.54 11.41 100.58
N LYS A 289 -56.73 12.39 100.96
CA LYS A 289 -55.89 13.17 100.04
C LYS A 289 -54.80 12.33 99.32
N PRO A 290 -54.01 11.49 100.03
CA PRO A 290 -52.99 10.66 99.39
C PRO A 290 -53.55 9.67 98.36
N LEU A 291 -54.80 9.24 98.52
CA LEU A 291 -55.48 8.33 97.61
C LEU A 291 -55.91 9.03 96.30
N GLU A 292 -56.24 10.32 96.39
CA GLU A 292 -56.63 11.15 95.25
C GLU A 292 -55.38 11.53 94.41
N ASP A 293 -54.29 11.92 95.09
CA ASP A 293 -52.99 12.17 94.47
C ASP A 293 -52.44 10.93 93.74
N ALA A 294 -52.61 9.73 94.33
CA ALA A 294 -52.19 8.46 93.71
C ALA A 294 -53.01 8.12 92.44
N LYS A 295 -54.29 8.51 92.38
CA LYS A 295 -55.14 8.30 91.20
C LYS A 295 -54.76 9.25 90.05
N GLU A 296 -54.45 10.51 90.36
CA GLU A 296 -53.94 11.46 89.35
C GLU A 296 -52.58 11.02 88.79
N GLN A 297 -51.68 10.51 89.64
CA GLN A 297 -50.42 9.94 89.19
C GLN A 297 -50.61 8.72 88.29
N LEU A 298 -51.59 7.85 88.61
CA LEU A 298 -51.91 6.68 87.80
C LEU A 298 -52.43 7.09 86.41
N ALA A 299 -53.31 8.09 86.33
CA ALA A 299 -53.79 8.63 85.05
C ALA A 299 -52.65 9.23 84.21
N LEU A 300 -51.73 9.99 84.82
CA LEU A 300 -50.54 10.53 84.12
C LEU A 300 -49.59 9.43 83.63
N LEU A 301 -49.46 8.34 84.38
CA LEU A 301 -48.64 7.18 84.00
C LEU A 301 -49.29 6.39 82.85
N GLU A 302 -50.61 6.23 82.86
CA GLU A 302 -51.36 5.62 81.74
C GLU A 302 -51.20 6.45 80.46
N ASP A 303 -51.28 7.78 80.53
CA ASP A 303 -51.12 8.67 79.37
C ASP A 303 -49.67 8.69 78.83
N LYS A 304 -48.67 8.51 79.70
CA LYS A 304 -47.29 8.29 79.27
C LYS A 304 -47.11 6.93 78.59
N LEU A 305 -47.80 5.90 79.08
CA LEU A 305 -47.73 4.55 78.52
C LEU A 305 -48.39 4.48 77.14
N THR A 306 -49.51 5.18 76.92
CA THR A 306 -50.16 5.29 75.60
C THR A 306 -49.24 5.99 74.59
N ASN A 307 -48.63 7.10 74.96
CA ASN A 307 -47.65 7.81 74.13
C ASN A 307 -46.43 6.94 73.81
N TYR A 308 -45.87 6.23 74.80
CA TYR A 308 -44.77 5.30 74.57
C TYR A 308 -45.12 4.17 73.60
N ASN A 309 -46.35 3.65 73.67
CA ASN A 309 -46.83 2.64 72.72
C ASN A 309 -46.97 3.21 71.29
N LEU A 310 -47.44 4.45 71.15
CA LEU A 310 -47.51 5.14 69.86
C LEU A 310 -46.11 5.37 69.25
N ASP A 311 -45.15 5.80 70.06
CA ASP A 311 -43.76 5.99 69.66
C ASP A 311 -43.11 4.67 69.23
N LYS A 312 -43.41 3.58 69.94
CA LYS A 312 -42.89 2.24 69.59
C LYS A 312 -43.38 1.79 68.21
N VAL A 313 -44.66 1.99 67.89
CA VAL A 313 -45.22 1.68 66.57
C VAL A 313 -44.62 2.58 65.49
N SER A 314 -44.48 3.87 65.76
CA SER A 314 -43.87 4.84 64.85
C SER A 314 -42.40 4.50 64.56
N LEU A 315 -41.63 4.12 65.58
CA LEU A 315 -40.25 3.66 65.44
C LEU A 315 -40.15 2.37 64.62
N PHE A 316 -41.07 1.42 64.82
CA PHE A 316 -41.11 0.20 64.02
C PHE A 316 -41.37 0.50 62.54
N ASN A 317 -42.34 1.38 62.24
CA ASN A 317 -42.63 1.81 60.87
C ASN A 317 -41.44 2.56 60.25
N ALA A 318 -40.81 3.47 60.98
CA ALA A 318 -39.62 4.19 60.54
C ALA A 318 -38.45 3.23 60.22
N LYS A 319 -38.21 2.22 61.07
CA LYS A 319 -37.21 1.17 60.83
C LYS A 319 -37.52 0.35 59.58
N LYS A 320 -38.78 -0.02 59.36
CA LYS A 320 -39.21 -0.74 58.15
C LYS A 320 -39.00 0.12 56.89
N HIS A 321 -39.33 1.40 56.95
CA HIS A 321 -39.09 2.35 55.85
C HIS A 321 -37.59 2.52 55.58
N LEU A 322 -36.77 2.67 56.61
CA LEU A 322 -35.32 2.75 56.48
C LEU A 322 -34.73 1.51 55.79
N LYS A 323 -35.14 0.31 56.22
CA LYS A 323 -34.70 -0.94 55.57
C LYS A 323 -35.08 -0.98 54.09
N THR A 324 -36.29 -0.54 53.75
CA THR A 324 -36.75 -0.47 52.36
C THR A 324 -35.94 0.55 51.55
N LEU A 325 -35.65 1.72 52.13
CA LEU A 325 -34.83 2.76 51.48
C LEU A 325 -33.38 2.29 51.28
N LEU A 326 -32.78 1.60 52.25
CA LEU A 326 -31.45 1.02 52.11
C LEU A 326 -31.38 0.01 50.97
N SER A 327 -32.36 -0.90 50.87
CA SER A 327 -32.43 -1.84 49.74
C SER A 327 -32.61 -1.14 48.39
N ARG A 328 -33.41 -0.06 48.33
CA ARG A 328 -33.52 0.76 47.11
C ARG A 328 -32.22 1.48 46.76
N LEU A 329 -31.49 1.97 47.77
CA LEU A 329 -30.20 2.62 47.59
C LEU A 329 -29.16 1.63 47.02
N GLU A 330 -29.11 0.41 47.55
CA GLU A 330 -28.23 -0.65 47.04
C GLU A 330 -28.55 -1.01 45.58
N LYS A 331 -29.83 -1.20 45.24
CA LYS A 331 -30.27 -1.42 43.86
C LYS A 331 -29.87 -0.26 42.94
N CYS A 332 -30.13 0.97 43.36
CA CYS A 332 -29.77 2.16 42.58
C CYS A 332 -28.24 2.28 42.36
N LYS A 333 -27.42 1.92 43.36
CA LYS A 333 -25.96 1.87 43.22
C LYS A 333 -25.53 0.78 42.22
N TYR A 334 -26.15 -0.40 42.28
CA TYR A 334 -25.90 -1.48 41.34
C TYR A 334 -26.26 -1.06 39.91
N ASP A 335 -27.48 -0.54 39.70
CA ASP A 335 -27.96 -0.09 38.40
C ASP A 335 -27.07 1.01 37.82
N LYS A 336 -26.62 1.95 38.67
CA LYS A 336 -25.65 2.99 38.28
C LYS A 336 -24.34 2.39 37.77
N ASN A 337 -23.75 1.44 38.50
CA ASN A 337 -22.48 0.83 38.11
C ASN A 337 -22.62 0.01 36.81
N GLU A 338 -23.75 -0.70 36.65
CA GLU A 338 -24.06 -1.42 35.42
C GLU A 338 -24.20 -0.46 34.24
N LEU A 339 -24.91 0.65 34.43
CA LEU A 339 -25.12 1.66 33.40
C LEU A 339 -23.82 2.39 33.02
N GLU A 340 -22.96 2.71 34.00
CA GLU A 340 -21.63 3.27 33.74
C GLU A 340 -20.74 2.32 32.94
N THR A 341 -20.84 1.02 33.21
CA THR A 341 -20.08 -0.01 32.47
C THR A 341 -20.57 -0.08 31.02
N LYS A 342 -21.89 -0.16 30.81
CA LYS A 342 -22.51 -0.14 29.47
C LYS A 342 -22.15 1.13 28.71
N TYR A 343 -22.19 2.28 29.37
CA TYR A 343 -21.82 3.56 28.77
C TYR A 343 -20.36 3.59 28.30
N ARG A 344 -19.42 3.09 29.10
CA ARG A 344 -18.01 2.98 28.71
C ARG A 344 -17.81 2.06 27.51
N GLN A 345 -18.51 0.92 27.45
CA GLN A 345 -18.47 0.02 26.31
C GLN A 345 -18.98 0.70 25.04
N THR A 346 -20.14 1.35 25.10
CA THR A 346 -20.69 2.09 23.96
C THR A 346 -19.78 3.23 23.49
N LEU A 347 -19.10 3.93 24.41
CA LEU A 347 -18.10 4.93 24.04
C LEU A 347 -16.89 4.33 23.31
N GLN A 348 -16.39 3.18 23.78
CA GLN A 348 -15.30 2.46 23.11
C GLN A 348 -15.72 2.00 21.71
N GLU A 349 -16.91 1.41 21.58
CA GLU A 349 -17.46 0.98 20.29
C GLU A 349 -17.62 2.17 19.32
N ARG A 350 -18.14 3.30 19.82
CA ARG A 350 -18.24 4.54 19.05
C ARG A 350 -16.86 4.99 18.54
N ASP A 351 -15.88 5.06 19.43
CA ASP A 351 -14.54 5.56 19.10
C ASP A 351 -13.82 4.63 18.11
N GLU A 352 -13.99 3.32 18.26
CA GLU A 352 -13.49 2.33 17.30
C GLU A 352 -14.18 2.48 15.94
N LEU A 353 -15.49 2.68 15.92
CA LEU A 353 -16.24 2.85 14.68
C LEU A 353 -15.80 4.12 13.94
N TYR A 354 -15.61 5.23 14.66
CA TYR A 354 -15.08 6.47 14.08
C TYR A 354 -13.68 6.25 13.49
N LYS A 355 -12.77 5.61 14.22
CA LYS A 355 -11.42 5.29 13.69
C LYS A 355 -11.48 4.41 12.46
N ARG A 356 -12.34 3.39 12.44
CA ARG A 356 -12.52 2.50 11.27
C ARG A 356 -13.09 3.28 10.07
N PHE A 357 -14.02 4.18 10.33
CA PHE A 357 -14.61 5.04 9.31
C PHE A 357 -13.59 6.00 8.69
N GLU A 358 -12.81 6.72 9.51
CA GLU A 358 -11.72 7.60 9.05
C GLU A 358 -10.70 6.82 8.22
N ASN A 359 -10.22 5.68 8.73
CA ASN A 359 -9.30 4.82 7.99
C ASN A 359 -9.88 4.33 6.65
N SER A 360 -11.18 4.04 6.60
CA SER A 360 -11.85 3.62 5.36
C SER A 360 -11.92 4.77 4.35
N ILE A 361 -12.27 5.98 4.82
CA ILE A 361 -12.27 7.20 3.99
C ILE A 361 -10.88 7.44 3.43
N ASP A 362 -9.84 7.40 4.26
CA ASP A 362 -8.48 7.67 3.82
C ASP A 362 -7.99 6.65 2.79
N ARG A 363 -8.34 5.37 2.97
CA ARG A 363 -8.04 4.33 1.95
C ARG A 363 -8.76 4.59 0.63
N VAL A 364 -10.03 4.99 0.67
CA VAL A 364 -10.80 5.30 -0.54
C VAL A 364 -10.22 6.53 -1.25
N LYS A 365 -9.88 7.59 -0.49
CA LYS A 365 -9.21 8.78 -1.00
C LYS A 365 -7.87 8.43 -1.63
N GLN A 366 -6.98 7.74 -0.92
CA GLN A 366 -5.69 7.30 -1.45
C GLN A 366 -5.82 6.49 -2.75
N LYS A 367 -6.81 5.59 -2.84
CA LYS A 367 -7.06 4.81 -4.06
C LYS A 367 -7.55 5.68 -5.22
N ALA A 368 -8.42 6.65 -4.94
CA ALA A 368 -8.89 7.61 -5.92
C ALA A 368 -7.75 8.54 -6.37
N ASP A 369 -6.96 9.06 -5.44
CA ASP A 369 -5.82 9.93 -5.69
C ASP A 369 -4.75 9.22 -6.52
N TYR A 370 -4.41 7.97 -6.19
CA TYR A 370 -3.49 7.17 -7.01
C TYR A 370 -4.00 6.98 -8.44
N LYS A 371 -5.30 6.68 -8.60
CA LYS A 371 -5.92 6.55 -9.93
C LYS A 371 -5.90 7.88 -10.68
N ASN A 372 -6.18 9.00 -10.01
CA ASN A 372 -6.16 10.33 -10.60
C ASN A 372 -4.74 10.69 -11.07
N VAL A 373 -3.73 10.54 -10.21
CA VAL A 373 -2.32 10.77 -10.55
C VAL A 373 -1.87 9.90 -11.73
N PHE A 374 -2.27 8.63 -11.74
CA PHE A 374 -1.97 7.73 -12.86
C PHE A 374 -2.62 8.21 -14.17
N LEU A 375 -3.89 8.63 -14.12
CA LEU A 375 -4.60 9.15 -15.29
C LEU A 375 -4.03 10.49 -15.76
N GLU A 376 -3.63 11.38 -14.84
CA GLU A 376 -2.95 12.65 -15.15
C GLU A 376 -1.61 12.41 -15.84
N ASN A 377 -0.79 11.49 -15.33
CA ASN A 377 0.49 11.13 -15.96
C ASN A 377 0.28 10.57 -17.36
N LYS A 378 -0.71 9.69 -17.53
CA LYS A 378 -1.03 9.11 -18.85
C LYS A 378 -1.58 10.17 -19.82
N LEU A 379 -2.39 11.10 -19.32
CA LEU A 379 -2.90 12.22 -20.10
C LEU A 379 -1.76 13.13 -20.55
N LYS A 380 -0.85 13.46 -19.63
CA LYS A 380 0.36 14.23 -19.94
C LYS A 380 1.26 13.55 -20.97
N GLU A 381 1.46 12.23 -20.85
CA GLU A 381 2.20 11.46 -21.85
C GLU A 381 1.53 11.50 -23.23
N HIS A 382 0.20 11.40 -23.28
CA HIS A 382 -0.56 11.53 -24.52
C HIS A 382 -0.50 12.95 -25.09
N GLU A 383 -0.55 13.99 -24.26
CA GLU A 383 -0.38 15.39 -24.66
C GLU A 383 1.04 15.65 -25.22
N ASP A 384 2.09 15.20 -24.53
CA ASP A 384 3.47 15.32 -24.99
C ASP A 384 3.67 14.61 -26.35
N ASN A 385 3.08 13.42 -26.51
CA ASN A 385 3.11 12.69 -27.77
C ASN A 385 2.34 13.40 -28.88
N LEU A 386 1.17 13.97 -28.58
CA LEU A 386 0.39 14.77 -29.52
C LEU A 386 1.19 15.99 -29.98
N GLN A 387 1.78 16.74 -29.04
CA GLN A 387 2.57 17.94 -29.34
C GLN A 387 3.80 17.61 -30.20
N ARG A 388 4.49 16.49 -29.92
CA ARG A 388 5.59 15.99 -30.78
C ARG A 388 5.10 15.66 -32.18
N LYS A 389 3.95 15.00 -32.30
CA LYS A 389 3.37 14.62 -33.61
C LYS A 389 2.90 15.84 -34.40
N GLU A 390 2.28 16.81 -33.75
CA GLU A 390 1.92 18.09 -34.37
C GLU A 390 3.15 18.84 -34.86
N THR A 391 4.21 18.92 -34.06
CA THR A 391 5.47 19.57 -34.47
C THR A 391 6.08 18.86 -35.67
N GLN A 392 6.17 17.52 -35.65
CA GLN A 392 6.64 16.72 -36.79
C GLN A 392 5.80 16.95 -38.05
N LEU A 393 4.47 17.01 -37.91
CA LEU A 393 3.57 17.25 -39.03
C LEU A 393 3.77 18.66 -39.59
N GLN A 394 3.87 19.68 -38.75
CA GLN A 394 4.13 21.06 -39.17
C GLN A 394 5.44 21.19 -39.92
N GLU A 395 6.52 20.54 -39.46
CA GLU A 395 7.81 20.54 -40.16
C GLU A 395 7.74 19.89 -41.54
N VAL A 396 7.02 18.76 -41.67
CA VAL A 396 6.83 18.07 -42.94
C VAL A 396 6.01 18.92 -43.91
N LEU A 397 4.93 19.52 -43.44
CA LEU A 397 4.09 20.40 -44.25
C LEU A 397 4.86 21.63 -44.73
N ALA A 398 5.67 22.25 -43.86
CA ALA A 398 6.53 23.38 -44.21
C ALA A 398 7.58 23.03 -45.27
N LYS A 399 8.14 21.81 -45.23
CA LYS A 399 9.11 21.33 -46.24
C LYS A 399 8.46 20.95 -47.58
N ALA A 400 7.20 20.52 -47.56
CA ALA A 400 6.53 20.02 -48.75
C ALA A 400 5.98 21.11 -49.68
N ASN A 401 5.90 22.37 -49.23
CA ASN A 401 5.39 23.51 -50.02
C ASN A 401 4.01 23.26 -50.67
N ILE A 402 3.15 22.50 -49.98
CA ILE A 402 1.79 22.19 -50.44
C ILE A 402 0.85 23.34 -50.04
N ASP A 403 -0.12 23.67 -50.89
CA ASP A 403 -1.13 24.70 -50.61
C ASP A 403 -1.92 24.37 -49.33
N GLN A 404 -1.97 25.35 -48.42
CA GLN A 404 -2.60 25.23 -47.11
C GLN A 404 -4.11 24.92 -47.23
N ALA A 405 -4.79 25.46 -48.25
CA ALA A 405 -6.20 25.19 -48.47
C ALA A 405 -6.48 23.72 -48.82
N PHE A 406 -5.61 23.12 -49.63
CA PHE A 406 -5.70 21.72 -50.03
C PHE A 406 -5.40 20.75 -48.87
N ILE A 407 -4.45 21.08 -48.00
CA ILE A 407 -4.17 20.30 -46.79
C ILE A 407 -5.37 20.27 -45.84
N VAL A 408 -6.02 21.42 -45.63
CA VAL A 408 -7.21 21.52 -44.77
C VAL A 408 -8.36 20.66 -45.32
N GLU A 409 -8.57 20.66 -46.64
CA GLU A 409 -9.60 19.83 -47.28
C GLU A 409 -9.32 18.33 -47.12
N ILE A 410 -8.08 17.89 -47.33
CA ILE A 410 -7.68 16.49 -47.13
C ILE A 410 -7.85 16.06 -45.68
N ASN A 411 -7.38 16.88 -44.73
CA ASN A 411 -7.50 16.58 -43.30
C ASN A 411 -8.97 16.45 -42.89
N LYS A 412 -9.84 17.37 -43.34
CA LYS A 412 -11.28 17.29 -43.07
C LYS A 412 -11.90 16.00 -43.62
N ARG A 413 -11.54 15.60 -44.84
CA ARG A 413 -12.05 14.34 -45.43
C ARG A 413 -11.56 13.10 -44.68
N ILE A 414 -10.34 13.13 -44.14
CA ILE A 414 -9.80 12.06 -43.30
C ILE A 414 -10.52 12.03 -41.94
N GLU A 415 -10.74 13.18 -41.31
CA GLU A 415 -11.50 13.32 -40.07
C GLU A 415 -12.91 12.76 -40.21
N ASP A 416 -13.66 13.18 -41.25
CA ASP A 416 -15.01 12.68 -41.54
C ASP A 416 -15.02 11.14 -41.71
N SER A 417 -14.00 10.59 -42.39
CA SER A 417 -13.86 9.14 -42.56
C SER A 417 -13.55 8.40 -41.24
N LEU A 418 -12.68 8.97 -40.41
CA LEU A 418 -12.36 8.42 -39.10
C LEU A 418 -13.57 8.47 -38.16
N GLU A 419 -14.33 9.56 -38.17
CA GLU A 419 -15.53 9.72 -37.36
C GLU A 419 -16.64 8.75 -37.78
N ALA A 420 -16.84 8.55 -39.09
CA ALA A 420 -17.74 7.53 -39.61
C ALA A 420 -17.35 6.12 -39.14
N LYS A 421 -16.05 5.76 -39.23
CA LYS A 421 -15.53 4.47 -38.75
C LYS A 421 -15.69 4.31 -37.23
N ASN A 422 -15.42 5.36 -36.46
CA ASN A 422 -15.57 5.36 -35.01
C ASN A 422 -17.04 5.18 -34.60
N THR A 423 -17.96 5.77 -35.34
CA THR A 423 -19.41 5.60 -35.12
C THR A 423 -19.84 4.15 -35.39
N ILE A 424 -19.37 3.55 -36.49
CA ILE A 424 -19.59 2.12 -36.78
C ILE A 424 -19.03 1.25 -35.66
N LEU A 425 -17.81 1.53 -35.18
CA LEU A 425 -17.20 0.82 -34.06
C LEU A 425 -18.02 0.90 -32.77
N LYS A 426 -18.56 2.09 -32.44
CA LYS A 426 -19.44 2.26 -31.28
C LYS A 426 -20.72 1.42 -31.44
N ASN A 427 -21.35 1.45 -32.61
CA ASN A 427 -22.56 0.68 -32.90
C ASN A 427 -22.32 -0.83 -32.84
N LEU A 428 -21.20 -1.32 -33.38
CA LEU A 428 -20.81 -2.73 -33.31
C LEU A 428 -20.55 -3.17 -31.87
N LYS A 429 -19.83 -2.36 -31.08
CA LYS A 429 -19.61 -2.64 -29.65
C LYS A 429 -20.93 -2.71 -28.88
N TYR A 430 -21.85 -1.79 -29.14
CA TYR A 430 -23.19 -1.82 -28.55
C TYR A 430 -23.96 -3.07 -28.96
N SER A 431 -23.98 -3.41 -30.25
CA SER A 431 -24.67 -4.60 -30.77
C SER A 431 -24.10 -5.89 -30.17
N LEU A 432 -22.77 -6.00 -30.06
CA LEU A 432 -22.10 -7.11 -29.41
C LEU A 432 -22.50 -7.22 -27.93
N SER A 433 -22.47 -6.10 -27.21
CA SER A 433 -22.89 -6.04 -25.81
C SER A 433 -24.35 -6.43 -25.62
N HIS A 434 -25.22 -6.04 -26.56
CA HIS A 434 -26.64 -6.40 -26.56
C HIS A 434 -26.84 -7.90 -26.84
N ALA A 435 -26.10 -8.47 -27.80
CA ALA A 435 -26.16 -9.89 -28.12
C ALA A 435 -25.65 -10.77 -26.96
N ILE A 436 -24.55 -10.37 -26.30
CA ILE A 436 -24.03 -11.06 -25.11
C ILE A 436 -25.08 -11.04 -23.98
N LYS A 437 -25.76 -9.91 -23.78
CA LYS A 437 -26.82 -9.83 -22.79
C LYS A 437 -27.99 -10.76 -23.12
N ALA A 438 -28.48 -10.74 -24.35
CA ALA A 438 -29.57 -11.61 -24.79
C ALA A 438 -29.20 -13.10 -24.64
N TYR A 439 -27.95 -13.47 -24.96
CA TYR A 439 -27.43 -14.82 -24.76
C TYR A 439 -27.44 -15.24 -23.28
N ASN A 440 -26.90 -14.40 -22.40
CA ASN A 440 -26.86 -14.67 -20.96
C ASN A 440 -28.27 -14.74 -20.33
N ASP A 441 -29.18 -13.88 -20.77
CA ASP A 441 -30.57 -13.91 -20.31
C ASP A 441 -31.30 -15.16 -20.80
N ALA A 442 -31.04 -15.61 -22.03
CA ALA A 442 -31.58 -16.87 -22.54
C ALA A 442 -31.11 -18.09 -21.73
N ILE A 443 -29.81 -18.16 -21.39
CA ILE A 443 -29.28 -19.22 -20.52
C ILE A 443 -30.04 -19.26 -19.20
N ARG A 444 -30.22 -18.12 -18.53
CA ARG A 444 -30.93 -18.05 -17.24
C ARG A 444 -32.39 -18.48 -17.34
N VAL A 445 -33.07 -18.10 -18.42
CA VAL A 445 -34.45 -18.54 -18.67
C VAL A 445 -34.51 -20.05 -18.88
N TYR A 446 -33.56 -20.62 -19.64
CA TYR A 446 -33.48 -22.06 -19.85
C TYR A 446 -33.15 -22.83 -18.56
N GLU A 447 -32.18 -22.37 -17.77
CA GLU A 447 -31.86 -22.94 -16.46
C GLU A 447 -33.09 -22.92 -15.53
N ALA A 448 -33.80 -21.79 -15.45
CA ALA A 448 -35.02 -21.66 -14.65
C ALA A 448 -36.11 -22.64 -15.10
N LYS A 449 -36.29 -22.82 -16.43
CA LYS A 449 -37.26 -23.78 -16.98
C LYS A 449 -36.85 -25.23 -16.78
N LEU A 450 -35.57 -25.58 -16.90
CA LEU A 450 -35.09 -26.94 -16.62
C LEU A 450 -35.33 -27.34 -15.17
N VAL A 451 -35.05 -26.43 -14.23
CA VAL A 451 -35.36 -26.62 -12.80
C VAL A 451 -36.87 -26.83 -12.58
N GLU A 452 -37.74 -26.08 -13.28
CA GLU A 452 -39.20 -26.28 -13.22
C GLU A 452 -39.62 -27.69 -13.66
N PHE A 453 -38.94 -28.27 -14.66
CA PHE A 453 -39.17 -29.64 -15.14
C PHE A 453 -38.40 -30.72 -14.36
N GLY A 454 -37.69 -30.36 -13.28
CA GLY A 454 -36.92 -31.30 -12.46
C GLY A 454 -35.62 -31.81 -13.10
N ILE A 455 -35.15 -31.14 -14.14
CA ILE A 455 -33.89 -31.43 -14.83
C ILE A 455 -32.79 -30.55 -14.22
N PRO A 456 -31.66 -31.12 -13.77
CA PRO A 456 -30.55 -30.33 -13.23
C PRO A 456 -30.02 -29.31 -14.27
N PRO A 457 -29.80 -28.04 -13.88
CA PRO A 457 -29.33 -26.99 -14.80
C PRO A 457 -27.94 -27.30 -15.39
N GLU A 458 -27.17 -28.19 -14.77
CA GLU A 458 -25.87 -28.66 -15.25
C GLU A 458 -25.96 -29.44 -16.58
N GLU A 459 -27.14 -29.97 -16.93
CA GLU A 459 -27.36 -30.67 -18.21
C GLU A 459 -27.38 -29.71 -19.43
N LEU A 460 -27.55 -28.41 -19.21
CA LEU A 460 -27.60 -27.41 -20.27
C LEU A 460 -26.21 -27.16 -20.91
N GLY A 461 -25.12 -27.30 -20.15
CA GLY A 461 -23.74 -27.21 -20.64
C GLY A 461 -23.29 -25.84 -21.17
N PHE A 462 -24.16 -24.83 -21.22
CA PHE A 462 -23.82 -23.46 -21.64
C PHE A 462 -23.33 -22.63 -20.44
N GLN A 463 -22.26 -21.87 -20.64
CA GLN A 463 -21.73 -20.96 -19.63
C GLN A 463 -22.01 -19.50 -20.01
N PRO A 464 -22.49 -18.66 -19.09
CA PRO A 464 -22.70 -17.26 -19.37
C PRO A 464 -21.37 -16.56 -19.69
N ILE A 465 -21.39 -15.67 -20.67
CA ILE A 465 -20.21 -14.89 -21.09
C ILE A 465 -20.06 -13.70 -20.14
N GLU A 466 -18.84 -13.45 -19.66
CA GLU A 466 -18.54 -12.26 -18.85
C GLU A 466 -18.88 -10.99 -19.63
N SER A 467 -19.76 -10.17 -19.07
CA SER A 467 -20.17 -8.90 -19.69
C SER A 467 -20.19 -7.78 -18.67
N MET A 468 -19.86 -6.57 -19.13
CA MET A 468 -19.94 -5.33 -18.34
C MET A 468 -21.37 -4.79 -18.23
N THR A 469 -22.38 -5.56 -18.68
CA THR A 469 -23.79 -5.15 -18.65
C THR A 469 -24.49 -5.64 -17.39
N SER A 470 -25.62 -5.01 -17.04
CA SER A 470 -26.36 -5.40 -15.83
C SER A 470 -26.79 -6.86 -15.89
N THR A 471 -26.64 -7.55 -14.76
CA THR A 471 -27.13 -8.92 -14.54
C THR A 471 -28.65 -8.97 -14.33
N MET A 472 -29.35 -7.85 -14.45
CA MET A 472 -30.82 -7.80 -14.40
C MET A 472 -31.39 -8.29 -15.74
N PRO A 473 -32.36 -9.22 -15.75
CA PRO A 473 -32.94 -9.74 -16.98
C PRO A 473 -33.46 -8.60 -17.86
N ALA A 474 -33.07 -8.58 -19.14
CA ALA A 474 -33.64 -7.65 -20.12
C ALA A 474 -35.04 -8.11 -20.51
N GLY A 475 -36.04 -7.86 -19.66
CA GLY A 475 -37.46 -7.89 -20.03
C GLY A 475 -38.03 -9.17 -20.65
N LEU A 476 -37.26 -10.26 -20.72
CA LEU A 476 -37.70 -11.59 -21.19
C LEU A 476 -38.47 -12.36 -20.11
N VAL A 477 -38.62 -11.77 -18.91
CA VAL A 477 -39.53 -12.27 -17.87
C VAL A 477 -40.90 -11.63 -18.10
N ALA A 478 -41.57 -12.07 -19.15
CA ALA A 478 -43.00 -11.90 -19.33
C ALA A 478 -43.60 -13.24 -19.77
N ALA A 479 -43.82 -14.11 -18.78
CA ALA A 479 -44.88 -15.12 -18.67
C ALA A 479 -44.53 -16.09 -17.52
#